data_AF-C3QNI3-F1
#
_entry.id   AF-C3QNI3-F1
#
_cell.length_a   1.000
_cell.length_b   1.000
_cell.length_c   1.000
_cell.angle_alpha   90.00
_cell.angle_beta   90.00
_cell.angle_gamma   90.00
#
_symmetry.space_group_name_H-M   'P 1'
#
loop_
_entity.id
_entity.type
_entity.pdbx_description
1 polymer ?
#
loop_
_entity_poly.entity_id
_entity_poly.type
_entity_poly.pdbx_seq_one_letter_code
_entity_poly.pdbx_strand_id
1 'polypeptide(L)'
;MGILNLFRRRIKDPELCRLRDLLAIVYASGEMTTKERSTILEITTKHNISNSKFHQMLEMNPDSVQDAYPITQKEKDEYLHELVYLMVVNGKHTMRAVNYAEFIAQKMGYNSQDVHEMIEIVSSCPIHNSTKKKSTQWQVKSTRDFSQEEINAVSQAIVVSSQYGNSIQFTLKTGATTYIPLDLSSNLTTGTIIDITKVKLLTLEKDGECDIYRVLPI
;
A
#
# COMPACT_ATOMS: atom_id res chain seq x y z
N MET A 1 -1.39 -17.06 34.62
CA MET A 1 -0.08 -17.35 34.00
C MET A 1 0.76 -18.15 34.99
N GLY A 2 1.03 -19.43 34.72
CA GLY A 2 1.67 -20.35 35.68
C GLY A 2 3.20 -20.24 35.72
N ILE A 3 3.78 -20.43 36.91
CA ILE A 3 5.23 -20.33 37.24
C ILE A 3 6.14 -21.20 36.35
N LEU A 4 5.59 -22.26 35.74
CA LEU A 4 6.32 -23.17 34.86
C LEU A 4 6.75 -22.53 33.53
N ASN A 5 6.10 -21.44 33.09
CA ASN A 5 6.49 -20.71 31.89
C ASN A 5 7.81 -19.95 32.04
N LEU A 6 8.30 -19.74 33.27
CA LEU A 6 9.58 -19.08 33.54
C LEU A 6 10.80 -19.95 33.20
N PHE A 7 10.62 -21.28 33.16
CA PHE A 7 11.73 -22.23 32.97
C PHE A 7 11.78 -22.88 31.59
N ARG A 8 10.79 -22.61 30.71
CA ARG A 8 10.86 -23.03 29.31
C ARG A 8 11.76 -22.09 28.54
N ARG A 9 12.80 -22.63 27.90
CA ARG A 9 13.59 -21.91 26.89
C ARG A 9 12.63 -21.51 25.76
N ARG A 10 12.38 -20.21 25.63
CA ARG A 10 11.61 -19.66 24.51
C ARG A 10 12.47 -19.65 23.26
N ILE A 11 11.85 -19.93 22.12
CA ILE A 11 12.52 -19.93 20.81
C ILE A 11 12.72 -18.47 20.41
N LYS A 12 13.96 -18.06 20.19
CA LYS A 12 14.31 -16.74 19.68
C LYS A 12 14.50 -16.82 18.17
N ASP A 13 13.42 -16.61 17.43
CA ASP A 13 13.41 -16.58 15.97
C ASP A 13 12.55 -15.39 15.50
N PRO A 14 13.14 -14.37 14.85
CA PRO A 14 12.42 -13.20 14.33
C PRO A 14 11.30 -13.55 13.36
N GLU A 15 11.45 -14.62 12.58
CA GLU A 15 10.45 -15.04 11.60
C GLU A 15 9.23 -15.66 12.29
N LEU A 16 9.47 -16.49 13.32
CA LEU A 16 8.38 -17.03 14.15
C LEU A 16 7.71 -15.93 14.97
N CYS A 17 8.46 -14.92 15.45
CA CYS A 17 7.88 -13.76 16.13
C CYS A 17 6.93 -12.99 15.20
N ARG A 18 7.35 -12.73 13.95
CA ARG A 18 6.51 -12.08 12.94
C ARG A 18 5.26 -12.90 12.63
N LEU A 19 5.42 -14.19 12.39
CA LEU A 19 4.30 -15.10 12.15
C LEU A 19 3.30 -15.14 13.32
N ARG A 20 3.81 -15.22 14.56
CA ARG A 20 2.99 -15.18 15.78
C ARG A 20 2.14 -13.92 15.82
N ASP A 21 2.73 -12.76 15.58
CA ASP A 21 2.05 -11.48 15.69
C ASP A 21 1.00 -11.30 14.58
N LEU A 22 1.31 -11.71 13.34
CA LEU A 22 0.36 -11.70 12.21
C LEU A 22 -0.84 -12.60 12.49
N LEU A 23 -0.60 -13.82 12.99
CA LEU A 23 -1.66 -14.75 13.35
C LEU A 23 -2.50 -14.22 14.52
N ALA A 24 -1.86 -13.65 15.54
CA ALA A 24 -2.56 -13.08 16.70
C ALA A 24 -3.51 -11.95 16.31
N ILE A 25 -3.13 -11.09 15.36
CA ILE A 25 -4.01 -10.04 14.82
C ILE A 25 -5.26 -10.62 14.17
N VAL A 26 -5.09 -11.64 13.33
CA VAL A 26 -6.20 -12.26 12.61
C VAL A 26 -7.13 -12.97 13.59
N TYR A 27 -6.58 -13.77 14.49
CA TYR A 27 -7.37 -14.47 15.51
C TYR A 27 -8.04 -13.52 16.52
N ALA A 28 -7.46 -12.34 16.76
CA ALA A 28 -8.11 -11.31 17.57
C ALA A 28 -9.39 -10.77 16.91
N SER A 29 -9.44 -10.75 15.58
CA SER A 29 -10.61 -10.33 14.79
C SER A 29 -11.63 -11.45 14.55
N GLY A 30 -11.27 -12.71 14.77
CA GLY A 30 -12.17 -13.85 14.69
C GLY A 30 -11.52 -15.05 13.98
N GLU A 31 -12.29 -15.72 13.14
CA GLU A 31 -11.74 -16.78 12.29
C GLU A 31 -10.97 -16.19 11.11
N MET A 32 -9.82 -16.80 10.82
CA MET A 32 -8.99 -16.42 9.68
C MET A 32 -9.72 -16.66 8.36
N THR A 33 -9.93 -15.60 7.61
CA THR A 33 -10.48 -15.65 6.26
C THR A 33 -9.42 -16.11 5.24
N THR A 34 -9.88 -16.56 4.08
CA THR A 34 -8.99 -16.90 2.95
C THR A 34 -8.16 -15.71 2.47
N LYS A 35 -8.68 -14.47 2.54
CA LYS A 35 -7.95 -13.27 2.17
C LYS A 35 -6.80 -12.99 3.12
N GLU A 36 -7.04 -12.99 4.43
CA GLU A 36 -6.00 -12.80 5.45
C GLU A 36 -4.93 -13.89 5.35
N ARG A 37 -5.34 -15.14 5.12
CA ARG A 37 -4.39 -16.23 4.91
C ARG A 37 -3.48 -15.99 3.71
N SER A 38 -4.06 -15.60 2.56
CA SER A 38 -3.27 -15.26 1.37
C SER A 38 -2.32 -14.09 1.62
N THR A 39 -2.79 -13.04 2.30
CA THR A 39 -1.96 -11.90 2.68
C THR A 39 -0.79 -12.31 3.58
N ILE A 40 -1.01 -13.16 4.59
CA ILE A 40 0.07 -13.67 5.43
C ILE A 40 1.08 -14.44 4.58
N LEU A 41 0.64 -15.29 3.66
CA LEU A 41 1.53 -16.05 2.78
C LEU A 41 2.35 -15.15 1.84
N GLU A 42 1.77 -14.04 1.37
CA GLU A 42 2.50 -13.04 0.59
C GLU A 42 3.58 -12.36 1.44
N ILE A 43 3.25 -11.96 2.67
CA ILE A 43 4.20 -11.37 3.62
C ILE A 43 5.32 -12.37 3.95
N THR A 44 5.02 -13.63 4.22
CA THR A 44 6.04 -14.65 4.51
C THR A 44 6.97 -14.86 3.33
N THR A 45 6.42 -14.89 2.10
CA THR A 45 7.22 -15.02 0.88
C THR A 45 8.18 -13.84 0.69
N LYS A 46 7.69 -12.61 0.95
CA LYS A 46 8.50 -11.38 0.89
C LYS A 46 9.71 -11.42 1.85
N HIS A 47 9.53 -12.00 3.03
CA HIS A 47 10.59 -12.13 4.04
C HIS A 47 11.38 -13.44 3.97
N ASN A 48 11.22 -14.23 2.88
CA ASN A 48 11.85 -15.55 2.71
C ASN A 48 11.55 -16.55 3.84
N ILE A 49 10.41 -16.39 4.51
CA ILE A 49 9.96 -17.31 5.56
C ILE A 49 9.37 -18.55 4.89
N SER A 50 9.86 -19.73 5.27
CA SER A 50 9.39 -20.98 4.66
C SER A 50 7.95 -21.31 5.08
N ASN A 51 7.20 -21.93 4.16
CA ASN A 51 5.86 -22.46 4.48
C ASN A 51 5.90 -23.45 5.66
N SER A 52 7.01 -24.17 5.85
CA SER A 52 7.18 -25.06 7.00
C SER A 52 7.14 -24.31 8.34
N LYS A 53 7.73 -23.11 8.44
CA LYS A 53 7.65 -22.26 9.64
C LYS A 53 6.24 -21.72 9.87
N PHE A 54 5.52 -21.40 8.79
CA PHE A 54 4.11 -21.03 8.89
C PHE A 54 3.26 -22.15 9.50
N HIS A 55 3.40 -23.39 9.01
CA HIS A 55 2.73 -24.56 9.58
C HIS A 55 3.17 -24.85 11.01
N GLN A 56 4.47 -24.75 11.30
CA GLN A 56 5.01 -24.89 12.65
C GLN A 56 4.36 -23.89 13.62
N MET A 57 4.18 -22.64 13.20
CA MET A 57 3.56 -21.60 14.04
C MET A 57 2.08 -21.89 14.34
N LEU A 58 1.35 -22.52 13.41
CA LEU A 58 -0.06 -22.91 13.61
C LEU A 58 -0.22 -24.04 14.65
N GLU A 59 0.78 -24.91 14.79
CA GLU A 59 0.74 -26.08 15.67
C GLU A 59 1.40 -25.81 17.04
N MET A 60 2.29 -24.82 17.13
CA MET A 60 3.00 -24.50 18.37
C MET A 60 2.22 -23.54 19.28
N ASN A 61 2.55 -23.56 20.57
CA ASN A 61 2.01 -22.57 21.50
C ASN A 61 2.67 -21.19 21.26
N PRO A 62 1.90 -20.12 20.97
CA PRO A 62 2.40 -18.76 20.75
C PRO A 62 3.34 -18.22 21.84
N ASP A 63 3.09 -18.58 23.11
CA ASP A 63 3.89 -18.12 24.26
C ASP A 63 5.30 -18.74 24.29
N SER A 64 5.54 -19.76 23.46
CA SER A 64 6.85 -20.42 23.33
C SER A 64 7.85 -19.60 22.50
N VAL A 65 7.37 -18.60 21.77
CA VAL A 65 8.20 -17.73 20.93
C VAL A 65 8.56 -16.46 21.69
N GLN A 66 9.85 -16.15 21.76
CA GLN A 66 10.36 -14.93 22.37
C GLN A 66 10.18 -13.75 21.41
N ASP A 67 9.88 -12.59 21.98
CA ASP A 67 9.87 -11.31 21.26
C ASP A 67 11.23 -11.04 20.60
N ALA A 68 11.21 -10.86 19.28
CA ALA A 68 12.38 -10.62 18.45
C ALA A 68 12.02 -9.60 17.35
N TYR A 69 11.96 -8.32 17.74
CA TYR A 69 11.58 -7.23 16.85
C TYR A 69 12.78 -6.64 16.09
N PRO A 70 12.54 -5.99 14.94
CA PRO A 70 13.59 -5.30 14.20
C PRO A 70 14.19 -4.13 14.96
N ILE A 71 15.43 -3.78 14.60
CA ILE A 71 16.20 -2.72 15.26
C ILE A 71 16.21 -1.44 14.41
N THR A 72 16.28 -1.58 13.08
CA THR A 72 16.35 -0.44 12.18
C THR A 72 14.98 0.21 12.00
N GLN A 73 14.95 1.55 11.88
CA GLN A 73 13.69 2.29 11.73
C GLN A 73 12.87 1.80 10.53
N LYS A 74 13.52 1.60 9.39
CA LYS A 74 12.89 1.09 8.17
C LYS A 74 12.20 -0.27 8.37
N GLU A 75 12.86 -1.22 9.02
CA GLU A 75 12.28 -2.55 9.24
C GLU A 75 11.16 -2.52 10.28
N LYS A 76 11.23 -1.61 11.25
CA LYS A 76 10.16 -1.37 12.22
C LYS A 76 8.92 -0.79 11.55
N ASP A 77 9.10 0.20 10.67
CA ASP A 77 8.02 0.83 9.91
C ASP A 77 7.34 -0.24 9.02
N GLU A 78 8.14 -1.07 8.35
CA GLU A 78 7.64 -2.17 7.53
C GLU A 78 6.90 -3.23 8.35
N TYR A 79 7.40 -3.57 9.54
CA TYR A 79 6.71 -4.49 10.45
C TYR A 79 5.36 -3.95 10.90
N LEU A 80 5.30 -2.69 11.33
CA LEU A 80 4.04 -2.07 11.78
C LEU A 80 3.04 -1.95 10.64
N HIS A 81 3.50 -1.54 9.45
CA HIS A 81 2.67 -1.46 8.26
C HIS A 81 2.05 -2.83 7.92
N GLU A 82 2.81 -3.92 7.98
CA GLU A 82 2.28 -5.26 7.69
C GLU A 82 1.21 -5.72 8.69
N LEU A 83 1.38 -5.40 9.97
CA LEU A 83 0.37 -5.65 11.00
C LEU A 83 -0.92 -4.89 10.71
N VAL A 84 -0.81 -3.58 10.45
CA VAL A 84 -1.96 -2.70 10.16
C VAL A 84 -2.61 -3.07 8.83
N TYR A 85 -1.83 -3.38 7.80
CA TYR A 85 -2.33 -3.83 6.51
C TYR A 85 -3.20 -5.07 6.66
N LEU A 86 -2.72 -6.09 7.38
CA LEU A 86 -3.48 -7.31 7.62
C LEU A 86 -4.82 -7.05 8.34
N MET A 87 -4.85 -6.06 9.26
CA MET A 87 -6.09 -5.63 9.92
C MET A 87 -7.09 -4.96 8.96
N VAL A 88 -6.59 -4.18 7.99
CA VAL A 88 -7.43 -3.38 7.09
C VAL A 88 -7.89 -4.16 5.86
N VAL A 89 -7.17 -5.22 5.44
CA VAL A 89 -7.48 -6.04 4.25
C VAL A 89 -8.93 -6.52 4.17
N ASN A 90 -9.57 -6.80 5.32
CA ASN A 90 -10.96 -7.24 5.38
C ASN A 90 -11.98 -6.12 5.67
N GLY A 91 -11.54 -4.87 5.76
CA GLY A 91 -12.38 -3.68 5.94
C GLY A 91 -13.08 -3.57 7.29
N LYS A 92 -12.81 -4.50 8.22
CA LYS A 92 -13.33 -4.50 9.60
C LYS A 92 -12.28 -5.05 10.54
N HIS A 93 -11.57 -4.17 11.25
CA HIS A 93 -10.70 -4.55 12.35
C HIS A 93 -11.44 -4.39 13.68
N THR A 94 -11.19 -5.31 14.61
CA THR A 94 -11.76 -5.25 15.96
C THR A 94 -10.87 -4.40 16.87
N MET A 95 -11.44 -3.83 17.94
CA MET A 95 -10.67 -3.16 19.00
C MET A 95 -9.57 -4.07 19.59
N ARG A 96 -9.79 -5.39 19.63
CA ARG A 96 -8.79 -6.35 20.10
C ARG A 96 -7.56 -6.40 19.20
N ALA A 97 -7.76 -6.36 17.88
CA ALA A 97 -6.66 -6.32 16.91
C ALA A 97 -5.89 -5.00 17.00
N VAL A 98 -6.59 -3.87 17.16
CA VAL A 98 -5.97 -2.55 17.39
C VAL A 98 -5.12 -2.54 18.66
N ASN A 99 -5.68 -2.96 19.79
CA ASN A 99 -4.95 -3.04 21.05
C ASN A 99 -3.72 -3.94 20.97
N TYR A 100 -3.80 -5.03 20.19
CA TYR A 100 -2.66 -5.89 19.95
C TYR A 100 -1.59 -5.21 19.11
N ALA A 101 -1.97 -4.56 18.01
CA ALA A 101 -1.03 -3.79 17.17
C ALA A 101 -0.34 -2.68 17.97
N GLU A 102 -1.08 -1.94 18.82
CA GLU A 102 -0.52 -0.94 19.73
C GLU A 102 0.48 -1.54 20.72
N PHE A 103 0.15 -2.69 21.31
CA PHE A 103 1.05 -3.38 22.23
C PHE A 103 2.37 -3.77 21.55
N ILE A 104 2.32 -4.24 20.30
CA ILE A 104 3.53 -4.57 19.54
C ILE A 104 4.29 -3.30 19.13
N ALA A 105 3.57 -2.25 18.72
CA ALA A 105 4.13 -0.96 18.34
C ALA A 105 4.93 -0.32 19.49
N GLN A 106 4.39 -0.38 20.72
CA GLN A 106 5.08 0.08 21.92
C GLN A 106 6.42 -0.63 22.15
N LYS A 107 6.50 -1.94 21.88
CA LYS A 107 7.76 -2.69 22.00
C LYS A 107 8.81 -2.29 20.96
N MET A 108 8.38 -1.73 19.82
CA MET A 108 9.25 -1.21 18.78
C MET A 108 9.61 0.27 18.98
N GLY A 109 8.95 0.96 19.92
CA GLY A 109 9.19 2.35 20.28
C GLY A 109 8.18 3.35 19.71
N TYR A 110 7.07 2.87 19.12
CA TYR A 110 5.97 3.72 18.66
C TYR A 110 4.95 3.96 19.76
N ASN A 111 4.16 5.02 19.61
CA ASN A 111 3.03 5.33 20.48
C ASN A 111 1.70 4.96 19.80
N SER A 112 0.59 5.02 20.55
CA SER A 112 -0.73 4.67 20.00
C SER A 112 -1.18 5.62 18.88
N GLN A 113 -0.77 6.90 18.89
CA GLN A 113 -1.11 7.86 17.82
C GLN A 113 -0.50 7.44 16.48
N ASP A 114 0.75 6.97 16.49
CA ASP A 114 1.44 6.49 15.27
C ASP A 114 0.69 5.31 14.63
N VAL A 115 0.11 4.43 15.45
CA VAL A 115 -0.68 3.28 14.98
C VAL A 115 -2.00 3.73 14.37
N HIS A 116 -2.69 4.69 15.00
CA HIS A 116 -3.95 5.23 14.47
C HIS A 116 -3.72 5.98 13.15
N GLU A 117 -2.68 6.79 13.06
CA GLU A 117 -2.29 7.48 11.82
C GLU A 117 -1.99 6.47 10.72
N MET A 118 -1.27 5.38 11.03
CA MET A 118 -0.99 4.33 10.05
C MET A 118 -2.27 3.58 9.62
N ILE A 119 -3.21 3.33 10.53
CA ILE A 119 -4.52 2.75 10.19
C ILE A 119 -5.27 3.68 9.23
N GLU A 120 -5.28 4.99 9.49
CA GLU A 120 -5.91 5.99 8.62
C GLU A 120 -5.25 6.01 7.22
N ILE A 121 -3.92 6.04 7.16
CA ILE A 121 -3.16 6.02 5.89
C ILE A 121 -3.47 4.74 5.09
N VAL A 122 -3.43 3.58 5.73
CA VAL A 122 -3.66 2.29 5.07
C VAL A 122 -5.14 2.12 4.68
N SER A 123 -6.07 2.68 5.45
CA SER A 123 -7.52 2.62 5.15
C SER A 123 -7.94 3.62 4.07
N SER A 124 -7.29 4.78 4.01
CA SER A 124 -7.56 5.83 3.00
C SER A 124 -6.88 5.57 1.66
N CYS A 125 -5.92 4.65 1.61
CA CYS A 125 -5.32 4.14 0.37
C CYS A 125 -6.02 2.85 -0.08
N PRO A 126 -7.05 2.89 -0.93
CA PRO A 126 -7.40 1.71 -1.71
C PRO A 126 -6.27 1.50 -2.73
N ILE A 127 -5.73 0.27 -2.85
CA ILE A 127 -4.66 -0.24 -3.76
C ILE A 127 -3.37 -0.56 -2.96
N HIS A 128 -2.81 -1.78 -2.89
CA HIS A 128 -2.68 -2.84 -3.90
C HIS A 128 -2.57 -4.24 -3.23
N ASN A 129 -3.36 -5.21 -3.71
CA ASN A 129 -3.03 -6.63 -3.62
C ASN A 129 -2.19 -6.97 -4.87
N SER A 130 -1.17 -7.81 -4.71
CA SER A 130 -0.23 -8.33 -5.71
C SER A 130 1.14 -7.64 -5.77
N THR A 131 2.09 -8.43 -5.29
CA THR A 131 3.47 -8.58 -5.75
C THR A 131 3.66 -8.34 -7.25
N LYS A 132 3.87 -7.09 -7.65
CA LYS A 132 4.61 -6.81 -8.88
C LYS A 132 5.98 -6.24 -8.52
N LYS A 133 6.98 -7.02 -8.91
CA LYS A 133 8.41 -6.73 -9.01
C LYS A 133 8.68 -5.21 -9.00
N LYS A 134 9.34 -4.72 -7.95
CA LYS A 134 9.72 -3.30 -7.79
C LYS A 134 10.41 -2.80 -9.06
N SER A 135 9.68 -2.02 -9.85
CA SER A 135 10.26 -1.30 -10.98
C SER A 135 10.70 0.07 -10.47
N THR A 136 12.00 0.33 -10.53
CA THR A 136 12.57 1.65 -10.23
C THR A 136 12.23 2.69 -11.31
N GLN A 137 11.50 2.28 -12.35
CA GLN A 137 11.09 3.09 -13.48
C GLN A 137 9.56 3.28 -13.47
N TRP A 138 9.09 4.46 -13.87
CA TRP A 138 7.65 4.71 -14.08
C TRP A 138 7.07 3.67 -15.04
N GLN A 139 6.01 3.00 -14.61
CA GLN A 139 5.28 2.01 -15.40
C GLN A 139 3.89 2.56 -15.72
N VAL A 140 3.34 2.19 -16.88
CA VAL A 140 1.93 2.46 -17.18
C VAL A 140 1.05 1.55 -16.33
N LYS A 141 0.35 2.14 -15.36
CA LYS A 141 -0.63 1.45 -14.52
C LYS A 141 -1.91 1.18 -15.30
N SER A 142 -2.42 2.23 -15.95
CA SER A 142 -3.64 2.17 -16.72
C SER A 142 -3.68 3.25 -17.78
N THR A 143 -4.39 2.95 -18.85
CA THR A 143 -4.71 3.90 -19.92
C THR A 143 -6.22 3.89 -20.08
N ARG A 144 -6.85 5.06 -20.01
CA ARG A 144 -8.29 5.18 -20.23
C ARG A 144 -8.62 6.35 -21.14
N ASP A 145 -9.75 6.24 -21.81
CA ASP A 145 -10.37 7.36 -22.51
C ASP A 145 -11.04 8.32 -21.50
N PHE A 146 -11.22 9.57 -21.90
CA PHE A 146 -12.00 10.53 -21.11
C PHE A 146 -13.48 10.17 -21.17
N SER A 147 -14.17 10.30 -20.04
CA SER A 147 -15.62 10.04 -19.99
C SER A 147 -16.38 11.16 -20.70
N GLN A 148 -17.63 10.88 -21.08
CA GLN A 148 -18.45 11.88 -21.76
C GLN A 148 -18.72 13.09 -20.85
N GLU A 149 -18.80 12.88 -19.53
CA GLU A 149 -18.92 13.93 -18.52
C GLU A 149 -17.68 14.83 -18.50
N GLU A 150 -16.48 14.23 -18.52
CA GLU A 150 -15.21 14.96 -18.55
C GLU A 150 -15.06 15.77 -19.84
N ILE A 151 -15.39 15.17 -20.99
CA ILE A 151 -15.40 15.85 -22.29
C ILE A 151 -16.39 17.02 -22.27
N ASN A 152 -17.59 16.81 -21.73
CA ASN A 152 -18.61 17.84 -21.64
C ASN A 152 -18.24 18.97 -20.67
N ALA A 153 -17.42 18.68 -19.65
CA ALA A 153 -16.97 19.66 -18.67
C ALA A 153 -15.84 20.55 -19.20
N VAL A 154 -15.05 20.08 -20.16
CA VAL A 154 -13.98 20.86 -20.77
C VAL A 154 -14.54 21.78 -21.86
N SER A 155 -14.18 23.06 -21.78
CA SER A 155 -14.46 24.05 -22.81
C SER A 155 -13.37 24.11 -23.87
N GLN A 156 -12.09 23.94 -23.48
CA GLN A 156 -10.96 24.02 -24.39
C GLN A 156 -9.75 23.26 -23.84
N ALA A 157 -8.99 22.61 -24.72
CA ALA A 157 -7.71 21.99 -24.41
C ALA A 157 -6.61 22.53 -25.33
N ILE A 158 -5.58 23.17 -24.77
CA ILE A 158 -4.45 23.75 -25.52
C ILE A 158 -3.13 23.23 -24.98
N VAL A 159 -2.19 22.91 -25.87
CA VAL A 159 -0.82 22.59 -25.48
C VAL A 159 -0.06 23.85 -25.06
N VAL A 160 0.49 23.84 -23.86
CA VAL A 160 1.32 24.89 -23.29
C VAL A 160 2.69 24.34 -22.89
N SER A 161 3.74 25.15 -22.99
CA SER A 161 5.07 24.77 -22.49
C SER A 161 5.07 24.83 -20.97
N SER A 162 5.62 23.80 -20.31
CA SER A 162 5.88 23.81 -18.86
C SER A 162 7.35 23.51 -18.57
N GLN A 163 7.76 23.73 -17.32
CA GLN A 163 9.12 23.48 -16.83
C GLN A 163 9.61 22.03 -16.96
N TYR A 164 8.70 21.06 -17.15
CA TYR A 164 9.01 19.63 -17.28
C TYR A 164 8.60 19.03 -18.64
N GLY A 165 8.42 19.89 -19.65
CA GLY A 165 7.96 19.51 -20.98
C GLY A 165 6.62 20.12 -21.35
N ASN A 166 6.05 19.73 -22.48
CA ASN A 166 4.74 20.24 -22.89
C ASN A 166 3.64 19.68 -21.95
N SER A 167 2.65 20.50 -21.65
CA SER A 167 1.46 20.14 -20.86
C SER A 167 0.21 20.56 -21.61
N ILE A 168 -0.92 19.95 -21.32
CA ILE A 168 -2.22 20.41 -21.82
C ILE A 168 -2.88 21.21 -20.73
N GLN A 169 -3.22 22.45 -21.05
CA GLN A 169 -4.12 23.26 -20.27
C GLN A 169 -5.56 22.92 -20.67
N PHE A 170 -6.33 22.39 -19.72
CA PHE A 170 -7.75 22.17 -19.85
C PHE A 170 -8.48 23.33 -19.18
N THR A 171 -9.25 24.09 -19.96
CA THR A 171 -10.15 25.12 -19.46
C THR A 171 -11.53 24.49 -19.31
N LEU A 172 -12.03 24.40 -18.08
CA LEU A 172 -13.36 23.88 -17.78
C LEU A 172 -14.44 24.94 -18.05
N LYS A 173 -15.66 24.51 -18.36
CA LYS A 173 -16.83 25.40 -18.54
C LYS A 173 -17.18 26.20 -17.28
N THR A 174 -16.73 25.73 -16.11
CA THR A 174 -16.86 26.43 -14.83
C THR A 174 -15.89 27.60 -14.69
N GLY A 175 -14.95 27.78 -15.62
CA GLY A 175 -13.91 28.82 -15.60
C GLY A 175 -12.61 28.39 -14.92
N ALA A 176 -12.57 27.21 -14.29
CA ALA A 176 -11.35 26.67 -13.72
C ALA A 176 -10.40 26.13 -14.80
N THR A 177 -9.09 26.23 -14.57
CA THR A 177 -8.06 25.67 -15.43
C THR A 177 -7.31 24.56 -14.70
N THR A 178 -7.06 23.45 -15.39
CA THR A 178 -6.20 22.37 -14.90
C THR A 178 -5.13 22.05 -15.93
N TYR A 179 -3.98 21.57 -15.46
CA TYR A 179 -2.82 21.30 -16.29
C TYR A 179 -2.40 19.84 -16.11
N ILE A 180 -2.32 19.11 -17.21
CA ILE A 180 -1.84 17.72 -17.19
C ILE A 180 -0.64 17.62 -18.14
N PRO A 181 0.53 17.15 -17.68
CA PRO A 181 1.70 16.96 -18.53
C PRO A 181 1.42 16.01 -19.70
N LEU A 182 2.02 16.28 -20.85
CA LEU A 182 2.02 15.35 -21.97
C LEU A 182 2.99 14.19 -21.71
N ASP A 183 2.73 13.08 -22.38
CA ASP A 183 3.70 12.00 -22.44
C ASP A 183 4.98 12.43 -23.20
N LEU A 184 6.13 11.92 -22.75
CA LEU A 184 7.45 12.26 -23.31
C LEU A 184 7.58 11.84 -24.78
N SER A 185 6.77 10.89 -25.25
CA SER A 185 6.75 10.45 -26.65
C SER A 185 5.95 11.38 -27.59
N SER A 186 5.28 12.40 -27.07
CA SER A 186 4.43 13.27 -27.88
C SER A 186 5.23 14.36 -28.62
N ASN A 187 4.95 14.52 -29.92
CA ASN A 187 5.53 15.56 -30.78
C ASN A 187 4.63 16.80 -30.91
N LEU A 188 3.67 16.98 -30.00
CA LEU A 188 2.71 18.08 -30.10
C LEU A 188 3.37 19.41 -29.74
N THR A 189 3.23 20.38 -30.64
CA THR A 189 3.77 21.73 -30.48
C THR A 189 2.85 22.60 -29.62
N THR A 190 3.44 23.54 -28.91
CA THR A 190 2.72 24.53 -28.10
C THR A 190 1.79 25.38 -28.96
N GLY A 191 0.63 25.75 -28.40
CA GLY A 191 -0.43 26.48 -29.09
C GLY A 191 -1.42 25.61 -29.89
N THR A 192 -1.18 24.30 -29.99
CA THR A 192 -2.10 23.39 -30.68
C THR A 192 -3.36 23.15 -29.83
N ILE A 193 -4.53 23.34 -30.44
CA ILE A 193 -5.82 22.96 -29.83
C ILE A 193 -5.99 21.45 -30.02
N ILE A 194 -6.22 20.75 -28.92
CA ILE A 194 -6.36 19.30 -28.91
C ILE A 194 -7.85 18.94 -28.81
N ASP A 195 -8.24 17.96 -29.62
CA ASP A 195 -9.51 17.27 -29.46
C ASP A 195 -9.37 16.20 -28.36
N ILE A 196 -10.16 16.34 -27.29
CA ILE A 196 -10.12 15.49 -26.10
C ILE A 196 -10.51 14.04 -26.45
N THR A 197 -11.31 13.86 -27.51
CA THR A 197 -11.72 12.52 -27.98
C THR A 197 -10.57 11.75 -28.64
N LYS A 198 -9.48 12.45 -29.00
CA LYS A 198 -8.28 11.88 -29.63
C LYS A 198 -7.10 11.75 -28.67
N VAL A 199 -7.36 11.86 -27.37
CA VAL A 199 -6.33 11.71 -26.34
C VAL A 199 -6.79 10.75 -25.25
N LYS A 200 -5.82 10.06 -24.67
CA LYS A 200 -6.01 9.13 -23.55
C LYS A 200 -5.34 9.67 -22.30
N LEU A 201 -5.95 9.41 -21.16
CA LEU A 201 -5.35 9.64 -19.86
C LEU A 201 -4.52 8.41 -19.47
N LEU A 202 -3.22 8.63 -19.32
CA LEU A 202 -2.24 7.67 -18.86
C LEU A 202 -2.03 7.86 -17.35
N THR A 203 -2.20 6.80 -16.58
CA THR A 203 -1.81 6.78 -15.17
C THR A 203 -0.49 6.03 -15.06
N LEU A 204 0.54 6.71 -14.57
CA LEU A 204 1.85 6.13 -14.31
C LEU A 204 2.01 5.86 -12.82
N GLU A 205 2.55 4.71 -12.48
CA GLU A 205 2.89 4.34 -11.11
C GLU A 205 4.39 4.07 -10.98
N LYS A 206 4.92 4.36 -9.79
CA LYS A 206 6.28 4.05 -9.38
C LYS A 206 6.29 3.70 -7.90
N ASP A 207 6.99 2.63 -7.56
CA ASP A 207 7.08 2.16 -6.16
C ASP A 207 7.65 3.27 -5.26
N GLY A 208 6.89 3.66 -4.24
CA GLY A 208 7.26 4.72 -3.29
C GLY A 208 6.92 6.15 -3.70
N GLU A 209 6.27 6.37 -4.85
CA GLU A 209 5.75 7.68 -5.25
C GLU A 209 4.24 7.61 -5.54
N CYS A 210 3.55 8.75 -5.40
CA CYS A 210 2.14 8.84 -5.79
C CYS A 210 1.99 8.66 -7.30
N ASP A 211 0.85 8.08 -7.72
CA ASP A 211 0.50 7.98 -9.13
C ASP A 211 0.50 9.36 -9.80
N ILE A 212 1.04 9.43 -11.02
CA ILE A 212 1.04 10.66 -11.82
C ILE A 212 0.22 10.46 -13.09
N TYR A 213 -0.43 11.54 -13.54
CA TYR A 213 -1.22 11.54 -14.75
C TYR A 213 -0.46 12.19 -15.90
N ARG A 214 -0.57 11.58 -17.08
CA ARG A 214 -0.09 12.15 -18.34
C ARG A 214 -1.15 12.01 -19.42
N VAL A 215 -1.09 12.89 -20.43
CA VAL A 215 -1.95 12.77 -21.60
C VAL A 215 -1.17 12.18 -22.77
N LEU A 216 -1.72 11.13 -23.36
CA LEU A 216 -1.18 10.46 -24.54
C LEU A 216 -2.08 10.77 -25.76
N PRO A 217 -1.56 11.46 -26.79
CA PRO A 217 -2.28 11.60 -28.05
C PRO A 217 -2.32 10.29 -28.83
N ILE A 218 -3.46 10.02 -29.48
CA ILE A 218 -3.70 8.88 -30.37
C ILE A 218 -3.53 9.31 -31.82
#